data_AF-A0A7X0JGA2-F1
#
_entry.id   AF-A0A7X0JGA2-F1
#
_cell.length_a   1.000
_cell.length_b   1.000
_cell.length_c   1.000
_cell.angle_alpha   90.00
_cell.angle_beta   90.00
_cell.angle_gamma   90.00
#
_symmetry.space_group_name_H-M   'P 1'
#
loop_
_entity.id
_entity.type
_entity.pdbx_description
1 polymer ?
#
loop_
_entity_poly.entity_id
_entity_poly.type
_entity_poly.pdbx_seq_one_letter_code
_entity_poly.pdbx_strand_id
1 'polypeptide(L)' 'PGGKVLTIEAENNSRDNVYIQSATLNGTPYARPWLSREALQAGGTLRFVMGSTPNKQWGTATADRPFSMSAPGAVK' A
#
# COMPACT_ATOMS: atom_id res chain seq x y z
N PRO A 1 17.77 -5.52 14.93
CA PRO A 1 16.66 -6.11 14.14
C PRO A 1 15.77 -6.98 15.04
N GLY A 2 14.46 -6.70 15.13
CA GLY A 2 13.55 -7.29 16.13
C GLY A 2 13.01 -8.70 15.84
N GLY A 3 13.57 -9.42 14.86
CA GLY A 3 13.18 -10.80 14.51
C GLY A 3 11.78 -10.98 13.89
N LYS A 4 10.98 -9.92 13.80
CA LYS A 4 9.64 -9.97 13.21
C LYS A 4 9.72 -10.04 11.68
N VAL A 5 8.84 -10.84 11.09
CA VAL A 5 8.73 -11.05 9.64
C VAL A 5 7.53 -10.29 9.11
N LEU A 6 7.71 -9.59 8.00
CA LEU A 6 6.62 -9.08 7.17
C LEU A 6 6.47 -10.00 5.95
N THR A 7 5.35 -10.70 5.87
CA THR A 7 4.97 -11.52 4.73
C THR A 7 4.23 -10.67 3.71
N ILE A 8 4.64 -10.74 2.45
CA ILE A 8 3.96 -10.07 1.33
C ILE A 8 3.27 -11.13 0.49
N GLU A 9 1.95 -11.01 0.36
CA GLU A 9 1.12 -11.89 -0.46
C GLU A 9 0.55 -11.11 -1.64
N ALA A 10 0.67 -11.64 -2.84
CA ALA A 10 0.14 -11.03 -4.06
C ALA A 10 -0.88 -11.97 -4.70
N GLU A 11 -2.13 -11.82 -4.30
CA GLU A 11 -3.26 -12.60 -4.79
C GLU A 11 -3.56 -12.25 -6.25
N ASN A 12 -3.77 -13.26 -7.10
CA ASN A 12 -4.00 -13.13 -8.54
C ASN A 12 -2.84 -12.51 -9.33
N ASN A 13 -1.62 -12.42 -8.78
CA ASN A 13 -0.47 -11.91 -9.51
C ASN A 13 -0.13 -12.81 -10.71
N SER A 14 0.05 -12.21 -11.88
CA SER A 14 0.41 -12.91 -13.12
C SER A 14 1.14 -11.95 -14.06
N ARG A 15 1.55 -12.42 -15.24
CA ARG A 15 2.15 -11.54 -16.26
C ARG A 15 1.19 -10.45 -16.74
N ASP A 16 -0.11 -10.73 -16.70
CA ASP A 16 -1.14 -9.78 -17.11
C ASP A 16 -1.65 -8.95 -15.93
N ASN A 17 -1.70 -9.53 -14.73
CA ASN A 17 -2.25 -8.90 -13.53
C ASN A 17 -1.19 -8.13 -12.74
N VAL A 18 -0.79 -6.97 -13.26
CA VAL A 18 0.30 -6.16 -12.70
C VAL A 18 -0.16 -4.98 -11.84
N TYR A 19 -1.47 -4.70 -11.78
CA TYR A 19 -2.02 -3.54 -11.06
C TYR A 19 -2.64 -3.94 -9.73
N ILE A 20 -2.33 -3.20 -8.67
CA ILE A 20 -2.98 -3.34 -7.36
C ILE A 20 -4.44 -2.88 -7.48
N GLN A 21 -5.36 -3.77 -7.10
CA GLN A 21 -6.79 -3.50 -6.99
C GLN A 21 -7.19 -3.13 -5.57
N SER A 22 -6.58 -3.79 -4.58
CA SER A 22 -6.76 -3.48 -3.16
C SER A 22 -5.60 -4.03 -2.33
N ALA A 23 -5.48 -3.58 -1.09
CA ALA A 23 -4.51 -4.12 -0.14
C ALA A 23 -5.11 -4.24 1.26
N THR A 24 -4.59 -5.16 2.06
CA THR A 24 -4.84 -5.26 3.49
C THR A 24 -3.54 -5.40 4.26
N LEU A 25 -3.47 -4.78 5.43
CA LEU A 25 -2.38 -4.96 6.39
C LEU A 25 -2.98 -5.63 7.62
N ASN A 26 -2.52 -6.85 7.91
CA ASN A 26 -3.04 -7.68 9.01
C ASN A 26 -4.57 -7.83 8.96
N GLY A 27 -5.12 -8.06 7.76
CA GLY A 27 -6.55 -8.23 7.53
C GLY A 27 -7.38 -6.93 7.50
N THR A 28 -6.79 -5.78 7.84
CA THR A 28 -7.47 -4.49 7.81
C THR A 28 -7.26 -3.80 6.45
N PRO A 29 -8.30 -3.19 5.83
CA PRO A 29 -8.15 -2.45 4.58
C PRO A 29 -7.02 -1.43 4.62
N TYR A 30 -6.20 -1.41 3.57
CA TYR A 30 -5.03 -0.55 3.45
C TYR A 30 -5.05 0.17 2.09
N ALA A 31 -5.33 1.48 2.12
CA ALA A 31 -5.43 2.30 0.92
C ALA A 31 -4.15 3.11 0.62
N ARG A 32 -3.23 3.23 1.59
CA ARG A 32 -1.98 3.98 1.43
C ARG A 32 -1.03 3.28 0.46
N PRO A 33 -0.50 3.96 -0.57
CA PRO A 33 0.51 3.41 -1.48
C PRO A 33 1.94 3.51 -0.91
N TRP A 34 2.09 3.58 0.41
CA TRP A 34 3.36 3.69 1.12
C TRP A 34 3.25 3.00 2.48
N LEU A 35 4.37 2.56 3.06
CA LEU A 35 4.44 1.93 4.38
C LEU A 35 5.33 2.77 5.30
N SER A 36 4.91 2.94 6.55
CA SER A 36 5.75 3.59 7.57
C SER A 36 6.82 2.62 8.09
N ARG A 37 7.88 3.16 8.69
CA ARG A 37 8.93 2.33 9.30
C ARG A 37 8.37 1.45 10.40
N GLU A 38 7.42 1.97 11.17
CA GLU A 38 6.75 1.28 12.27
C GLU A 38 5.94 0.09 11.73
N ALA A 39 5.23 0.27 10.61
CA ALA A 39 4.50 -0.80 9.94
C ALA A 39 5.44 -1.93 9.48
N LEU A 40 6.60 -1.58 8.90
CA LEU A 40 7.62 -2.56 8.51
C LEU A 40 8.21 -3.29 9.72
N GLN A 41 8.47 -2.58 10.82
CA GLN A 41 9.06 -3.15 12.04
C GLN A 41 8.09 -4.02 12.83
N ALA A 42 6.79 -3.77 12.73
CA ALA A 42 5.76 -4.56 13.39
C ALA A 42 5.65 -6.00 12.83
N GLY A 43 6.05 -6.22 11.58
CA GLY A 43 5.84 -7.49 10.87
C GLY A 43 4.37 -7.72 10.51
N GLY A 44 4.01 -8.98 10.28
CA GLY A 44 2.65 -9.41 9.95
C GLY A 44 2.47 -9.72 8.46
N THR A 45 1.28 -9.50 7.91
CA THR A 45 0.96 -9.83 6.52
C THR A 45 0.41 -8.62 5.79
N LEU A 46 1.07 -8.25 4.68
CA LEU A 46 0.57 -7.31 3.69
C LEU A 46 0.09 -8.10 2.48
N ARG A 47 -1.22 -8.10 2.26
CA ARG A 47 -1.83 -8.78 1.11
C ARG A 47 -2.28 -7.77 0.08
N PHE A 48 -1.93 -8.02 -1.17
CA PHE A 48 -2.43 -7.31 -2.35
C PHE A 48 -3.37 -8.20 -3.14
N VAL A 49 -4.42 -7.62 -3.70
CA VAL A 49 -5.22 -8.23 -4.78
C VAL A 49 -4.80 -7.57 -6.08
N MET A 50 -4.32 -8.37 -7.03
CA MET A 50 -3.80 -7.90 -8.32
C MET A 50 -4.86 -8.03 -9.43
N GLY A 51 -4.71 -7.24 -10.50
CA GLY A 51 -5.60 -7.26 -11.66
C GLY A 51 -4.94 -6.69 -12.91
N SER A 52 -5.55 -6.94 -14.07
CA SER A 52 -5.00 -6.61 -15.40
C SER A 52 -5.19 -5.16 -15.83
N THR A 53 -6.04 -4.41 -15.13
CA THR A 53 -6.31 -3.00 -15.42
C THR A 53 -6.01 -2.12 -14.21
N PRO A 54 -5.58 -0.85 -14.40
CA PRO A 54 -5.35 0.07 -13.29
C PRO A 54 -6.62 0.31 -12.47
N ASN A 55 -6.54 0.19 -11.15
CA ASN A 55 -7.57 0.73 -10.26
C ASN A 55 -7.33 2.25 -10.07
N LYS A 56 -8.22 3.07 -10.61
CA LYS A 56 -8.13 4.55 -10.52
C LYS A 56 -8.64 5.12 -9.19
N GLN A 57 -9.11 4.28 -8.27
CA GLN A 57 -9.68 4.68 -6.98
C GLN A 57 -8.78 4.34 -5.79
N TRP A 58 -7.94 3.30 -5.90
CA TRP A 58 -7.07 2.90 -4.81
C TRP A 58 -5.86 3.86 -4.68
N GLY A 59 -5.57 4.30 -3.46
CA GLY A 59 -4.44 5.19 -3.17
C GLY A 59 -4.58 6.63 -3.67
N THR A 60 -5.78 7.07 -4.05
CA THR A 60 -5.99 8.41 -4.63
C THR A 60 -6.48 9.45 -3.62
N ALA A 61 -6.94 9.06 -2.44
CA ALA A 61 -7.45 10.00 -1.45
C ALA A 61 -6.32 10.88 -0.89
N THR A 62 -6.62 12.15 -0.59
CA THR A 62 -5.64 13.09 -0.03
C THR A 62 -5.01 12.57 1.28
N ALA A 63 -5.78 11.86 2.10
CA ALA A 63 -5.33 11.26 3.35
C ALA A 63 -4.37 10.07 3.15
N ASP A 64 -4.36 9.45 1.97
CA ASP A 64 -3.50 8.31 1.66
C ASP A 64 -2.13 8.72 1.12
N ARG A 65 -1.94 10.01 0.80
CA ARG A 65 -0.69 10.51 0.24
C ARG A 65 0.47 10.32 1.24
N PRO A 66 1.69 10.06 0.75
CA PRO A 66 2.86 10.07 1.60
C PRO A 66 3.13 11.48 2.14
N PHE A 67 3.87 11.55 3.23
CA PHE A 67 4.34 12.82 3.79
C PHE A 67 5.17 13.60 2.76
N SER A 68 4.98 14.93 2.75
CA SER A 68 5.75 15.88 1.94
C SER A 68 6.05 17.11 2.79
N MET A 69 7.25 17.69 2.63
CA MET A 69 7.62 18.96 3.27
C MET A 69 6.84 20.15 2.72
N SER A 70 6.22 19.99 1.54
CA SER A 70 5.34 20.98 0.92
C SER A 70 3.94 20.39 0.78
N ALA A 71 2.93 21.12 1.22
CA ALA A 71 1.54 20.72 1.02
C ALA A 71 1.12 21.01 -0.44
N PRO A 72 0.25 20.17 -1.04
CA PRO A 72 -0.44 20.52 -2.27
C PRO A 72 -1.21 21.83 -2.05
N GLY A 73 -0.85 22.90 -2.77
CA GLY A 73 -1.44 24.23 -2.60
C GLY A 73 -0.65 25.20 -1.71
N ALA A 74 0.50 24.80 -1.16
CA ALA A 74 1.45 25.72 -0.52
C ALA A 74 2.41 26.32 -1.57
N VAL A 75 1.85 27.04 -2.54
CA VAL A 75 2.62 27.98 -3.36
C VAL A 75 1.96 29.36 -3.20
N LYS A 76 2.54 30.11 -2.27
CA LYS A 76 2.26 31.48 -1.83
C LYS A 76 0.96 31.74 -1.07
#